data_AF-A0A846T1V8-F1
#
_entry.id   AF-A0A846T1V8-F1
#
_cell.length_a   1.000
_cell.length_b   1.000
_cell.length_c   1.000
_cell.angle_alpha   90.00
_cell.angle_beta   90.00
_cell.angle_gamma   90.00
#
_symmetry.space_group_name_H-M   'P 1'
#
loop_
_entity.id
_entity.type
_entity.pdbx_description
1 polymer ?
#
loop_
_entity_poly.entity_id
_entity_poly.type
_entity_poly.pdbx_seq_one_letter_code
_entity_poly.pdbx_strand_id
1 'polypeptide(L)'
;MRHFIVLTATLILGLTAEAQVYKWTDAEGKVHYGNQPPPTDASAAESLDIRSQPTPPGGVNNVHDLQRATERQRELRAARRGIPVEALEGSTSRKKSGKSREPIYIGYDDQMRIDNLNSDIRRLSSSTIGVSSNRAREIRAIKDELRQIYRKYGIKGP
;
A
#
# COMPACT_ATOMS: atom_id res chain seq x y z
N MET A 1 6.73 6.80 -52.35
CA MET A 1 7.70 7.87 -52.01
C MET A 1 7.13 8.97 -51.11
N ARG A 2 6.03 9.66 -51.46
CA ARG A 2 5.44 10.73 -50.61
C ARG A 2 4.95 10.27 -49.23
N HIS A 3 4.38 9.06 -49.14
CA HIS A 3 3.89 8.50 -47.86
C HIS A 3 5.01 8.14 -46.87
N PHE A 4 6.20 7.75 -47.37
CA PHE A 4 7.36 7.49 -46.53
C PHE A 4 7.86 8.78 -45.87
N ILE A 5 7.85 9.89 -46.60
CA ILE A 5 8.28 11.22 -46.09
C ILE A 5 7.32 11.72 -45.01
N VAL A 6 6.01 11.54 -45.20
CA VAL A 6 5.01 11.92 -44.18
C VAL A 6 5.19 11.09 -42.92
N LEU A 7 5.38 9.77 -43.05
CA LEU A 7 5.55 8.89 -41.90
C LEU A 7 6.84 9.16 -41.12
N THR A 8 7.94 9.50 -41.82
CA THR A 8 9.18 9.94 -41.16
C THR A 8 9.05 11.31 -40.50
N ALA A 9 8.28 12.24 -41.09
CA ALA A 9 8.07 13.56 -40.52
C ALA A 9 7.23 13.51 -39.23
N THR A 10 6.20 12.65 -39.16
CA THR A 10 5.39 12.46 -37.95
C THR A 10 6.20 11.82 -36.82
N LEU A 11 7.15 10.93 -37.16
CA LEU A 11 7.98 10.24 -36.17
C LEU A 11 8.98 11.19 -35.48
N ILE A 12 9.49 12.20 -36.19
CA ILE A 12 10.45 13.17 -35.64
C ILE A 12 9.77 14.15 -34.66
N LEU A 13 8.47 14.43 -34.84
CA LEU A 13 7.72 15.35 -33.96
C LEU A 13 7.46 14.79 -32.54
N GLY A 14 7.59 13.48 -32.32
CA GLY A 14 7.35 12.86 -31.02
C GLY A 14 8.54 12.87 -30.05
N LEU A 15 9.72 13.33 -30.49
CA LEU A 15 10.97 13.22 -29.72
C LEU A 15 11.24 14.37 -28.74
N THR A 16 10.42 15.42 -28.68
CA THR A 16 10.70 16.61 -27.84
C THR A 16 10.11 16.53 -26.43
N ALA A 17 10.01 15.33 -25.85
CA ALA A 17 9.65 15.17 -24.43
C ALA A 17 10.90 15.30 -23.55
N GLU A 18 11.37 16.53 -23.33
CA GLU A 18 12.32 16.78 -22.23
C GLU A 18 11.58 16.64 -20.89
N ALA A 19 12.15 15.85 -19.98
CA ALA A 19 11.63 15.67 -18.63
C ALA A 19 11.96 16.87 -17.74
N GLN A 20 11.36 18.03 -18.00
CA GLN A 20 11.43 19.20 -17.12
C GLN A 20 10.36 19.12 -16.04
N VAL A 21 10.75 19.42 -14.79
CA VAL A 21 9.82 19.53 -13.67
C VAL A 21 9.61 21.01 -13.38
N TYR A 22 8.38 21.47 -13.51
CA TYR A 22 7.99 22.83 -13.19
C TYR A 22 7.52 22.91 -11.74
N LYS A 23 7.93 23.98 -11.07
CA LYS A 23 7.37 24.42 -9.80
C LYS A 23 6.57 25.69 -10.05
N TRP A 24 5.30 25.71 -9.63
CA TRP A 24 4.48 26.90 -9.73
C TRP A 24 3.58 27.05 -8.50
N THR A 25 3.13 28.28 -8.26
CA THR A 25 2.17 28.58 -7.20
C THR A 25 0.82 28.88 -7.83
N ASP A 26 -0.24 28.23 -7.36
CA ASP A 26 -1.61 28.50 -7.82
C ASP A 26 -2.19 29.78 -7.19
N ALA A 27 -3.39 30.17 -7.62
CA ALA A 27 -4.09 31.35 -7.10
C ALA A 27 -4.47 31.24 -5.62
N GLU A 28 -4.48 30.03 -5.04
CA GLU A 28 -4.74 29.76 -3.63
C GLU A 28 -3.45 29.78 -2.77
N GLY A 29 -2.28 30.00 -3.40
CA GLY A 29 -0.98 30.04 -2.71
C GLY A 29 -0.34 28.67 -2.48
N LYS A 30 -0.84 27.59 -3.10
CA LYS A 30 -0.26 26.24 -2.99
C LYS A 30 0.83 26.04 -4.04
N VAL A 31 1.94 25.47 -3.60
CA VAL A 31 3.07 25.12 -4.46
C VAL A 31 2.86 23.74 -5.07
N HIS A 32 2.84 23.68 -6.39
CA HIS A 32 2.70 22.46 -7.18
C HIS A 32 4.00 22.11 -7.88
N TYR A 33 4.21 20.80 -8.09
CA TYR A 33 5.33 20.24 -8.86
C TYR A 33 4.77 19.29 -9.91
N GLY A 34 5.20 19.44 -11.16
CA GLY A 34 4.71 18.58 -12.23
C GLY A 34 5.54 18.67 -13.50
N ASN A 35 5.34 17.70 -14.38
CA ASN A 35 5.92 17.65 -15.72
C ASN A 35 5.05 18.36 -16.78
N GLN A 36 3.95 18.99 -16.35
CA GLN A 36 3.06 19.75 -17.21
C GLN A 36 3.37 21.24 -17.07
N PRO A 37 3.37 22.03 -18.17
CA PRO A 37 3.55 23.46 -18.09
C PRO A 37 2.48 24.09 -17.18
N PRO A 38 2.86 25.09 -16.37
CA PRO A 38 1.93 25.70 -15.43
C PRO A 38 0.78 26.40 -16.17
N PRO A 39 -0.43 26.41 -15.59
CA PRO A 39 -1.57 27.12 -16.17
C PRO A 39 -1.28 28.62 -16.28
N THR A 40 -1.89 29.29 -17.26
CA THR A 40 -1.69 30.73 -17.56
C THR A 40 -1.94 31.67 -16.39
N ASP A 41 -2.72 31.22 -15.39
CA ASP A 41 -3.06 32.00 -14.19
C ASP A 41 -2.08 31.76 -13.02
N ALA A 42 -1.05 30.93 -13.21
CA ALA A 42 -0.05 30.64 -12.19
C ALA A 42 0.97 31.78 -12.05
N SER A 43 1.19 32.23 -10.81
CA SER A 43 2.24 33.19 -10.50
C SER A 43 3.56 32.46 -10.25
N ALA A 44 4.63 32.92 -10.93
CA ALA A 44 6.01 32.45 -10.80
C ALA A 44 6.21 30.95 -11.12
N ALA A 45 6.34 30.66 -12.41
CA ALA A 45 6.79 29.36 -12.92
C ALA A 45 8.33 29.29 -12.94
N GLU A 46 8.90 28.32 -12.23
CA GLU A 46 10.34 28.03 -12.26
C GLU A 46 10.56 26.61 -12.79
N SER A 47 11.45 26.47 -13.78
CA SER A 47 11.89 25.16 -14.28
C SER A 47 12.97 24.62 -13.37
N LEU A 48 12.73 23.46 -12.75
CA LEU A 48 13.71 22.76 -11.93
C LEU A 48 14.42 21.69 -12.76
N ASP A 49 15.74 21.82 -12.85
CA ASP A 49 16.61 20.75 -13.33
C ASP A 49 16.86 19.75 -12.18
N ILE A 50 16.07 18.68 -12.15
CA ILE A 50 16.23 17.62 -11.16
C ILE A 50 17.28 16.64 -11.68
N ARG A 51 18.52 16.80 -11.21
CA ARG A 51 19.59 15.86 -11.50
C ARG A 51 19.36 14.54 -10.78
N SER A 52 18.97 13.50 -11.53
CA SER A 52 18.89 12.13 -11.04
C SER A 52 20.23 11.69 -10.47
N GLN A 53 20.31 11.50 -9.16
CA GLN A 53 21.49 10.88 -8.55
C GLN A 53 21.40 9.36 -8.79
N PRO A 54 22.45 8.73 -9.33
CA PRO A 54 22.48 7.28 -9.47
C PRO A 54 22.39 6.64 -8.09
N THR A 55 21.65 5.54 -7.98
CA THR A 55 21.63 4.73 -6.76
C THR A 55 23.08 4.35 -6.42
N PRO A 56 23.54 4.56 -5.17
CA PRO A 56 24.90 4.24 -4.77
C PRO A 56 25.29 2.80 -5.16
N PRO A 57 26.49 2.58 -5.72
CA PRO A 57 26.96 1.25 -6.03
C PRO A 57 27.10 0.47 -4.72
N GLY A 58 26.23 -0.52 -4.52
CA GLY A 58 26.15 -1.28 -3.27
C GLY A 58 24.77 -1.82 -2.95
N GLY A 59 23.71 -1.26 -3.56
CA GLY A 59 22.33 -1.66 -3.28
C GLY A 59 21.92 -1.24 -1.86
N VAL A 60 20.72 -0.69 -1.73
CA VAL A 60 20.16 -0.43 -0.40
C VAL A 60 19.73 -1.77 0.21
N ASN A 61 20.43 -2.24 1.23
CA ASN A 61 20.09 -3.47 1.97
C ASN A 61 18.90 -3.22 2.92
N ASN A 62 17.76 -2.83 2.34
CA ASN A 62 16.52 -2.48 3.04
C ASN A 62 16.08 -3.58 4.03
N VAL A 63 16.39 -4.84 3.72
CA VAL A 63 16.10 -6.00 4.57
C VAL A 63 16.87 -5.92 5.89
N HIS A 64 18.16 -5.59 5.84
CA HIS A 64 19.00 -5.48 7.03
C HIS A 64 18.58 -4.28 7.88
N ASP A 65 18.27 -3.15 7.24
CA ASP A 65 17.82 -1.95 7.96
C ASP A 65 16.46 -2.17 8.62
N LEU A 66 15.55 -2.87 7.95
CA LEU A 66 14.25 -3.25 8.49
C LEU A 66 14.38 -4.23 9.68
N GLN A 67 15.30 -5.20 9.60
CA GLN A 67 15.59 -6.13 10.70
C GLN A 67 16.08 -5.37 11.94
N ARG A 68 17.09 -4.49 11.78
CA ARG A 68 17.60 -3.65 12.87
C ARG A 68 16.52 -2.75 13.47
N ALA A 69 15.68 -2.12 12.64
CA ALA A 69 14.59 -1.28 13.12
C ALA A 69 13.55 -2.09 13.93
N THR A 70 13.28 -3.31 13.47
CA THR A 70 12.36 -4.24 14.14
C THR A 70 12.90 -4.68 15.49
N GLU A 71 14.18 -5.04 15.58
CA GLU A 71 14.87 -5.41 16.82
C GLU A 71 14.85 -4.27 17.84
N ARG A 72 15.26 -3.06 17.43
CA ARG A 72 15.20 -1.86 18.30
C ARG A 72 13.80 -1.62 18.85
N GLN A 73 12.78 -1.77 18.01
CA GLN A 73 11.39 -1.61 18.46
C GLN A 73 11.00 -2.66 19.52
N ARG A 74 11.49 -3.90 19.40
CA ARG A 74 11.24 -4.96 20.39
C ARG A 74 11.95 -4.66 21.70
N GLU A 75 13.21 -4.26 21.66
CA GLU A 75 13.98 -3.85 22.84
C GLU A 75 13.31 -2.70 23.59
N LEU A 76 12.86 -1.66 22.88
CA LEU A 76 12.16 -0.53 23.49
C LEU A 76 10.85 -0.96 24.16
N ARG A 77 10.12 -1.91 23.57
CA ARG A 77 8.88 -2.45 24.16
C ARG A 77 9.17 -3.31 25.38
N ALA A 78 10.22 -4.10 25.33
CA ALA A 78 10.71 -4.92 26.45
C ALA A 78 11.13 -4.04 27.62
N ALA A 79 11.97 -3.03 27.37
CA ALA A 79 12.42 -2.05 28.35
C ALA A 79 11.25 -1.28 28.97
N ARG A 80 10.31 -0.77 28.16
CA ARG A 80 9.10 -0.08 28.66
C ARG A 80 8.21 -0.96 29.54
N ARG A 81 8.19 -2.27 29.31
CA ARG A 81 7.38 -3.23 30.06
C ARG A 81 8.13 -3.91 31.21
N GLY A 82 9.45 -3.70 31.32
CA GLY A 82 10.29 -4.38 32.31
C GLY A 82 10.35 -5.90 32.11
N ILE A 83 10.11 -6.39 30.88
CA ILE A 83 10.13 -7.84 30.57
C ILE A 83 11.24 -8.12 29.54
N PRO A 84 11.87 -9.31 29.57
CA PRO A 84 12.89 -9.68 28.58
C PRO A 84 12.29 -9.76 27.17
N VAL A 85 13.11 -9.54 26.13
CA VAL A 85 12.67 -9.50 24.72
C VAL A 85 12.04 -10.84 24.30
N GLU A 86 12.53 -11.94 24.84
CA GLU A 86 12.06 -13.31 24.63
C GLU A 86 10.65 -13.53 25.21
N ALA A 87 10.26 -12.79 26.25
CA ALA A 87 8.90 -12.84 26.78
C ALA A 87 7.88 -12.18 25.83
N LEU A 88 8.31 -11.25 24.98
CA LEU A 88 7.46 -10.70 23.91
C LEU A 88 7.14 -11.79 22.87
N GLU A 89 8.13 -12.61 22.50
CA GLU A 89 7.98 -13.75 21.58
C GLU A 89 6.98 -14.78 22.15
N GLY A 90 7.13 -15.15 23.43
CA GLY A 90 6.27 -16.16 24.09
C GLY A 90 4.76 -15.85 24.04
N SER A 91 4.38 -14.58 24.09
CA SER A 91 2.97 -14.16 24.00
C SER A 91 2.37 -14.37 22.59
N THR A 92 3.21 -14.35 21.56
CA THR A 92 2.81 -14.56 20.16
C THR A 92 2.98 -16.01 19.72
N SER A 93 3.96 -16.72 20.30
CA SER A 93 4.27 -18.11 19.98
C SER A 93 3.25 -19.10 20.56
N ARG A 94 2.54 -18.74 21.66
CA ARG A 94 1.43 -19.55 22.18
C ARG A 94 0.28 -19.74 21.17
N LYS A 95 0.20 -18.90 20.13
CA LYS A 95 -0.79 -19.02 19.04
C LYS A 95 -0.29 -19.84 17.83
N LYS A 96 1.00 -20.24 17.81
CA LYS A 96 1.64 -20.99 16.71
C LYS A 96 1.79 -22.49 16.97
N SER A 97 1.33 -23.05 18.09
CA SER A 97 1.24 -24.51 18.27
C SER A 97 0.03 -25.13 17.55
N GLY A 98 -0.30 -24.62 16.36
CA GLY A 98 -1.14 -25.34 15.42
C GLY A 98 -0.28 -26.43 14.80
N LYS A 99 -0.31 -27.63 15.40
CA LYS A 99 0.09 -28.93 14.83
C LYS A 99 0.07 -28.85 13.29
N SER A 100 1.17 -29.21 12.64
CA SER A 100 1.36 -29.32 11.18
C SER A 100 0.25 -30.16 10.54
N ARG A 101 -0.91 -29.54 10.38
CA ARG A 101 -2.03 -30.00 9.59
C ARG A 101 -1.75 -29.46 8.20
N GLU A 102 -1.82 -30.33 7.20
CA GLU A 102 -1.83 -29.89 5.81
C GLU A 102 -2.78 -28.70 5.68
N PRO A 103 -2.38 -27.64 4.96
CA PRO A 103 -3.21 -26.45 4.81
C PRO A 103 -4.56 -26.90 4.25
N ILE A 104 -5.62 -26.62 5.01
CA ILE A 104 -6.98 -26.95 4.60
C ILE A 104 -7.25 -26.16 3.32
N TYR A 105 -7.44 -26.88 2.21
CA TYR A 105 -7.66 -26.26 0.92
C TYR A 105 -9.06 -25.63 0.88
N ILE A 106 -9.08 -24.30 0.80
CA ILE A 106 -10.28 -23.52 0.50
C ILE A 106 -10.35 -23.39 -1.02
N GLY A 107 -11.51 -23.69 -1.60
CA GLY A 107 -11.72 -23.60 -3.04
C GLY A 107 -11.62 -22.15 -3.54
N TYR A 108 -11.31 -21.98 -4.82
CA TYR A 108 -11.07 -20.66 -5.42
C TYR A 108 -12.23 -19.66 -5.18
N ASP A 109 -13.48 -20.08 -5.39
CA ASP A 109 -14.64 -19.21 -5.21
C ASP A 109 -14.81 -18.76 -3.75
N ASP A 110 -14.60 -19.68 -2.81
CA ASP A 110 -14.70 -19.39 -1.38
C ASP A 110 -13.54 -18.51 -0.90
N GLN A 111 -12.35 -18.68 -1.48
CA GLN A 111 -11.20 -17.84 -1.20
C GLN A 111 -11.46 -16.39 -1.66
N MET A 112 -11.94 -16.22 -2.89
CA MET A 112 -12.33 -14.91 -3.43
C MET A 112 -13.42 -14.26 -2.58
N ARG A 113 -14.40 -15.06 -2.12
CA ARG A 113 -15.46 -14.58 -1.23
C ARG A 113 -14.90 -14.12 0.12
N ILE A 114 -13.99 -14.88 0.72
CA ILE A 114 -13.31 -14.50 1.97
C ILE A 114 -12.56 -13.16 1.79
N ASP A 115 -11.85 -12.98 0.69
CA ASP A 115 -11.07 -11.77 0.44
C ASP A 115 -11.96 -10.54 0.26
N ASN A 116 -13.09 -10.68 -0.44
CA ASN A 116 -14.09 -9.63 -0.57
C ASN A 116 -14.74 -9.29 0.79
N LEU A 117 -15.15 -10.28 1.57
CA LEU A 117 -15.72 -10.03 2.91
C LEU A 117 -14.71 -9.34 3.83
N ASN A 118 -13.43 -9.70 3.76
CA ASN A 118 -12.36 -9.05 4.52
C ASN A 118 -12.06 -7.62 4.05
N SER A 119 -12.20 -7.33 2.76
CA SER A 119 -12.06 -5.97 2.24
C SER A 119 -13.24 -5.10 2.68
N ASP A 120 -14.46 -5.64 2.68
CA ASP A 120 -15.66 -4.94 3.15
C ASP A 120 -15.60 -4.63 4.65
N ILE A 121 -15.13 -5.56 5.49
CA ILE A 121 -14.90 -5.28 6.93
C ILE A 121 -13.94 -4.10 7.08
N ARG A 122 -12.84 -4.08 6.33
CA ARG A 122 -11.85 -2.99 6.39
C ARG A 122 -12.47 -1.66 5.94
N ARG A 123 -13.22 -1.67 4.83
CA ARG A 123 -13.90 -0.48 4.29
C ARG A 123 -14.94 0.08 5.26
N LEU A 124 -15.77 -0.78 5.86
CA LEU A 124 -16.79 -0.37 6.81
C LEU A 124 -16.20 0.10 8.13
N SER A 125 -15.09 -0.50 8.55
CA SER A 125 -14.38 -0.09 9.77
C SER A 125 -13.68 1.26 9.62
N SER A 126 -13.16 1.59 8.43
CA SER A 126 -12.49 2.87 8.16
C SER A 126 -13.43 3.97 7.66
N SER A 127 -14.58 3.62 7.08
CA SER A 127 -15.56 4.59 6.60
C SER A 127 -16.13 5.40 7.75
N THR A 128 -16.12 6.73 7.60
CA THR A 128 -16.79 7.67 8.53
C THR A 128 -18.19 8.06 8.02
N ILE A 129 -18.58 7.56 6.85
CA ILE A 129 -19.84 7.91 6.19
C ILE A 129 -21.00 7.10 6.82
N GLY A 130 -22.09 7.79 7.16
CA GLY A 130 -23.31 7.18 7.70
C GLY A 130 -23.28 6.82 9.19
N VAL A 131 -24.37 6.22 9.66
CA VAL A 131 -24.59 5.89 11.08
C VAL A 131 -23.68 4.74 11.53
N SER A 132 -22.94 4.93 12.62
CA SER A 132 -21.99 3.93 13.14
C SER A 132 -22.65 2.59 13.51
N SER A 133 -23.89 2.63 14.01
CA SER A 133 -24.65 1.43 14.38
C SER A 133 -25.00 0.57 13.17
N ASN A 134 -25.31 1.17 12.01
CA ASN A 134 -25.56 0.43 10.76
C ASN A 134 -24.29 -0.28 10.29
N ARG A 135 -23.16 0.44 10.26
CA ARG A 135 -21.84 -0.14 9.94
C ARG A 135 -21.51 -1.31 10.86
N ALA A 136 -21.75 -1.17 12.17
CA ALA A 136 -21.53 -2.24 13.12
C ALA A 136 -22.43 -3.46 12.89
N ARG A 137 -23.66 -3.29 12.37
CA ARG A 137 -24.54 -4.40 11.99
C ARG A 137 -24.02 -5.11 10.74
N GLU A 138 -23.64 -4.36 9.72
CA GLU A 138 -23.06 -4.91 8.47
C GLU A 138 -21.77 -5.69 8.75
N ILE A 139 -20.86 -5.14 9.56
CA ILE A 139 -19.63 -5.84 9.96
C ILE A 139 -19.95 -7.16 10.68
N ARG A 140 -21.00 -7.21 11.51
CA ARG A 140 -21.41 -8.46 12.15
C ARG A 140 -21.94 -9.47 11.13
N ALA A 141 -22.80 -9.04 10.21
CA ALA A 141 -23.33 -9.90 9.15
C ALA A 141 -22.21 -10.50 8.29
N ILE A 142 -21.24 -9.68 7.87
CA ILE A 142 -20.08 -10.12 7.09
C ILE A 142 -19.23 -11.13 7.87
N LYS A 143 -19.03 -10.91 9.18
CA LYS A 143 -18.34 -11.88 10.04
C LYS A 143 -19.08 -13.20 10.16
N ASP A 144 -20.41 -13.17 10.21
CA ASP A 144 -21.22 -14.38 10.24
C ASP A 144 -21.13 -15.17 8.93
N GLU A 145 -21.07 -14.49 7.78
CA GLU A 145 -20.78 -15.13 6.49
C GLU A 145 -19.40 -15.78 6.46
N LEU A 146 -18.35 -15.08 6.92
CA LEU A 146 -17.02 -15.67 7.05
C LEU A 146 -17.06 -16.96 7.90
N ARG A 147 -17.76 -16.93 9.04
CA ARG A 147 -17.91 -18.13 9.89
C ARG A 147 -18.65 -19.26 9.19
N GLN A 148 -19.62 -18.97 8.31
CA GLN A 148 -20.28 -20.01 7.52
C GLN A 148 -19.31 -20.66 6.54
N ILE A 149 -18.51 -19.86 5.82
CA ILE A 149 -17.48 -20.36 4.89
C ILE A 149 -16.44 -21.18 5.67
N TYR A 150 -15.91 -20.67 6.77
CA TYR A 150 -14.93 -21.42 7.57
C TYR A 150 -15.52 -22.72 8.13
N ARG A 151 -16.79 -22.74 8.56
CA ARG A 151 -17.47 -23.97 9.00
C ARG A 151 -17.58 -25.02 7.90
N LYS A 152 -17.83 -24.61 6.64
CA LYS A 152 -17.85 -25.51 5.47
C LYS A 152 -16.54 -26.30 5.35
N TYR A 153 -15.42 -25.70 5.72
CA TYR A 153 -14.09 -26.31 5.68
C TYR A 153 -13.63 -26.92 7.02
N GLY A 154 -14.49 -26.97 8.04
CA GLY A 154 -14.11 -27.43 9.37
C GLY A 154 -13.08 -26.54 10.07
N ILE A 155 -12.94 -25.29 9.62
CA ILE A 155 -12.02 -24.30 10.16
C ILE A 155 -12.75 -23.46 11.22
N LYS A 156 -12.05 -23.10 12.29
CA LYS A 156 -12.57 -22.14 13.27
C LYS A 156 -12.57 -20.73 12.65
N GLY A 157 -13.76 -20.19 12.40
CA GLY A 157 -13.93 -18.83 11.88
C GLY A 157 -13.47 -17.73 12.86
N PRO A 158 -13.32 -16.49 12.36
CA PRO A 158 -12.88 -15.32 13.13
C PRO A 158 -13.94 -14.74 14.10
#